data_AF-A0A9D1NW33-F1
#
_entry.id   AF-A0A9D1NW33-F1
#
_cell.length_a   1.000
_cell.length_b   1.000
_cell.length_c   1.000
_cell.angle_alpha   90.00
_cell.angle_beta   90.00
_cell.angle_gamma   90.00
#
_symmetry.space_group_name_H-M   'P 1'
#
loop_
_entity.id
_entity.type
_entity.pdbx_description
1 polymer ?
#
loop_
_entity_poly.entity_id
_entity_poly.type
_entity_poly.pdbx_seq_one_letter_code
_entity_poly.pdbx_strand_id
1 'polypeptide(L)'
;METHVKVKLGVSDKIILTVGYLLLGIFCLAIFIPLVYVVIASFMDPNVLNNQGISFNFADWTLDAYRRVLGNEMIWRGFANSLFYSLAFTVISVFLTLLAAYPMSKKELVGRKFFNTIFIITMFFNGGLIPTFILINQLHMVNTICAILI
;
A
#
# COMPACT_ATOMS: atom_id res chain seq x y z
N MET A 1 -18.99 7.99 26.46
CA MET A 1 -19.88 9.14 26.23
C MET A 1 -19.04 10.39 26.42
N GLU A 2 -18.41 10.88 25.36
CA GLU A 2 -17.71 12.17 25.40
C GLU A 2 -18.77 13.26 25.50
N THR A 3 -18.77 13.99 26.61
CA THR A 3 -19.66 15.13 26.83
C THR A 3 -19.26 16.25 25.86
N HIS A 4 -20.04 16.43 24.80
CA HIS A 4 -19.92 17.57 23.89
C HIS A 4 -20.27 18.87 24.63
N VAL A 5 -19.29 19.43 25.35
CA VAL A 5 -19.37 20.81 25.84
C VAL A 5 -19.35 21.71 24.60
N LYS A 6 -20.49 22.32 24.26
CA LYS A 6 -20.60 23.30 23.18
C LYS A 6 -19.86 24.57 23.59
N VAL A 7 -18.54 24.59 23.36
CA VAL A 7 -17.72 25.80 23.45
C VAL A 7 -18.17 26.76 22.35
N LYS A 8 -18.50 28.00 22.69
CA LYS A 8 -18.75 29.06 21.69
C LYS A 8 -17.43 29.35 21.00
N LEU A 9 -17.25 28.80 19.79
CA LEU A 9 -16.08 29.02 18.95
C LEU A 9 -15.88 30.52 18.72
N GLY A 10 -14.68 31.02 19.02
CA GLY A 10 -14.28 32.38 18.69
C GLY A 10 -14.32 32.60 17.17
N VAL A 11 -14.41 33.86 16.73
CA VAL A 11 -14.37 34.19 15.28
C VAL A 11 -13.07 33.67 14.65
N SER A 12 -11.96 33.74 15.39
CA SER A 12 -10.67 33.18 14.97
C SER A 12 -10.72 31.65 14.81
N ASP A 13 -11.29 30.93 15.77
CA ASP A 13 -11.44 29.46 15.69
C ASP A 13 -12.29 29.04 14.49
N LYS A 14 -13.37 29.78 14.20
CA LYS A 14 -14.22 29.51 13.04
C LYS A 14 -13.47 29.70 11.73
N ILE A 15 -12.64 30.73 11.61
CA ILE A 15 -11.83 30.98 10.40
C ILE A 15 -10.81 29.85 10.23
N ILE A 16 -10.06 29.49 11.28
CA ILE A 16 -9.06 28.41 11.23
C ILE A 16 -9.71 27.08 10.85
N LEU A 17 -10.82 26.72 11.47
CA LEU A 17 -11.55 25.50 11.15
C LEU A 17 -12.07 25.51 9.70
N THR A 18 -12.64 26.63 9.24
CA THR A 18 -13.14 26.74 7.87
C THR A 18 -12.02 26.58 6.84
N VAL A 19 -10.87 27.23 7.07
CA VAL A 19 -9.70 27.08 6.20
C VAL A 19 -9.15 25.65 6.24
N GLY A 20 -9.06 25.04 7.44
CA GLY A 20 -8.63 23.66 7.61
C GLY A 20 -9.53 22.66 6.88
N TYR A 21 -10.85 22.80 7.02
CA TYR A 21 -11.81 21.96 6.28
C TYR A 21 -11.76 22.19 4.78
N LEU A 22 -11.54 23.42 4.32
CA LEU A 22 -11.41 23.73 2.90
C LEU A 22 -10.16 23.10 2.31
N LEU A 23 -9.01 23.20 2.98
CA LEU A 23 -7.77 22.54 2.57
C LEU A 23 -7.90 21.01 2.56
N LEU A 24 -8.50 20.44 3.60
CA LEU A 24 -8.78 19.00 3.66
C LEU A 24 -9.70 18.57 2.51
N GLY A 25 -10.72 19.38 2.20
CA GLY A 25 -11.63 19.16 1.08
C GLY A 25 -10.91 19.16 -0.27
N ILE A 26 -10.03 20.13 -0.51
CA ILE A 26 -9.20 20.17 -1.74
C ILE A 26 -8.31 18.94 -1.83
N PHE A 27 -7.67 18.54 -0.73
CA PHE A 27 -6.79 17.36 -0.71
C PHE A 27 -7.57 16.06 -0.99
N CYS A 28 -8.75 15.91 -0.41
CA CYS A 28 -9.64 14.79 -0.70
C CYS A 28 -10.06 14.78 -2.18
N LEU A 29 -10.44 15.93 -2.74
CA LEU A 29 -10.80 16.04 -4.16
C LEU A 29 -9.62 15.70 -5.08
N ALA A 30 -8.40 16.11 -4.75
CA ALA A 30 -7.21 15.80 -5.52
C ALA A 30 -6.93 14.29 -5.61
N ILE A 31 -7.28 13.52 -4.58
CA ILE A 31 -7.17 12.05 -4.59
C ILE A 31 -8.38 11.41 -5.27
N PHE A 32 -9.58 11.96 -5.05
CA PHE A 32 -10.82 11.35 -5.52
C PHE A 32 -11.01 11.48 -7.04
N ILE A 33 -10.64 12.63 -7.62
CA ILE A 33 -10.75 12.88 -9.07
C ILE A 33 -10.03 11.80 -9.92
N PRO A 34 -8.73 11.49 -9.69
CA PRO A 34 -8.06 10.45 -10.48
C PRO A 34 -8.63 9.05 -10.24
N LEU A 35 -9.16 8.75 -9.03
CA LEU A 35 -9.82 7.47 -8.78
C LEU A 35 -11.10 7.32 -9.62
N VAL A 36 -11.94 8.36 -9.65
CA VAL A 36 -13.14 8.36 -10.50
C VAL A 36 -12.76 8.27 -11.98
N TYR A 37 -11.71 8.97 -12.39
CA TYR A 37 -11.19 8.89 -13.76
C TYR A 37 -10.82 7.45 -14.15
N VAL A 38 -10.06 6.73 -13.31
CA VAL A 38 -9.67 5.34 -13.57
C VAL A 38 -10.89 4.43 -13.68
N VAL A 39 -11.90 4.62 -12.84
CA VAL A 39 -13.14 3.83 -12.90
C VAL A 39 -13.86 4.08 -14.22
N ILE A 40 -14.10 5.34 -14.61
CA ILE A 40 -14.80 5.65 -15.86
C ILE A 40 -13.98 5.15 -17.07
N ALA A 41 -12.67 5.37 -17.07
CA ALA A 41 -11.77 4.91 -18.12
C ALA A 41 -11.76 3.38 -18.28
N SER A 42 -11.94 2.62 -17.19
CA SER A 42 -11.98 1.16 -17.24
C SER A 42 -13.21 0.58 -17.96
N PHE A 43 -14.27 1.37 -18.12
CA PHE A 43 -15.50 0.98 -18.85
C PHE A 43 -15.56 1.51 -20.28
N MET A 44 -14.61 2.32 -20.76
CA MET A 44 -14.65 2.87 -22.11
C MET A 44 -13.84 2.04 -23.11
N ASP A 45 -14.22 2.10 -24.39
CA ASP A 45 -13.41 1.50 -25.45
C ASP A 45 -12.04 2.21 -25.55
N PRO A 46 -10.92 1.45 -25.63
CA PRO A 46 -9.58 2.04 -25.71
C PRO A 46 -9.39 3.01 -26.88
N ASN A 47 -10.06 2.78 -28.00
CA ASN A 47 -9.95 3.64 -29.17
C ASN A 47 -10.67 4.98 -28.95
N VAL A 48 -11.81 4.96 -28.25
CA VAL A 48 -12.55 6.20 -27.90
C VAL A 48 -11.78 6.98 -26.84
N LEU A 49 -11.29 6.29 -25.80
CA LEU A 49 -10.51 6.93 -24.74
C LEU A 49 -9.24 7.62 -25.28
N ASN A 50 -8.55 6.99 -26.23
CA ASN A 50 -7.32 7.54 -26.80
C ASN A 50 -7.56 8.71 -27.78
N ASN A 51 -8.68 8.69 -28.51
CA ASN A 51 -8.97 9.70 -29.53
C ASN A 51 -9.76 10.91 -29.01
N GLN A 52 -10.66 10.71 -28.04
CA GLN A 52 -11.62 11.72 -27.59
C GLN A 52 -11.57 11.98 -26.07
N GLY A 53 -10.83 11.18 -25.31
CA GLY A 53 -10.79 11.27 -23.85
C GLY A 53 -12.05 10.65 -23.21
N ILE A 54 -12.51 11.23 -22.11
CA ILE A 54 -13.73 10.74 -21.43
C ILE A 54 -14.96 11.13 -22.24
N SER A 55 -15.60 10.12 -22.85
CA SER A 55 -16.91 10.26 -23.48
C SER A 55 -18.01 9.84 -22.50
N PHE A 56 -18.97 10.74 -22.27
CA PHE A 56 -20.19 10.44 -21.49
C PHE A 56 -21.28 9.76 -22.35
N ASN A 57 -20.97 9.40 -23.59
CA ASN A 57 -21.89 8.68 -24.45
C ASN A 57 -21.91 7.19 -24.07
N PHE A 58 -23.08 6.68 -23.70
CA PHE A 58 -23.27 5.27 -23.33
C PHE A 58 -22.97 4.28 -24.47
N ALA A 59 -22.89 4.73 -25.72
CA ALA A 59 -22.50 3.89 -26.86
C ALA A 59 -21.01 3.51 -26.85
N ASP A 60 -20.16 4.31 -26.19
CA ASP A 60 -18.70 4.10 -26.14
C ASP A 60 -18.27 3.25 -24.94
N TRP A 61 -19.24 2.78 -24.15
CA TRP A 61 -19.02 1.98 -22.95
C TRP A 61 -18.99 0.50 -23.32
N THR A 62 -17.95 -0.21 -22.89
CA THR A 62 -17.75 -1.62 -23.19
C THR A 62 -17.13 -2.37 -22.02
N LEU A 63 -17.51 -3.64 -21.88
CA LEU A 63 -16.93 -4.57 -20.91
C LEU A 63 -15.80 -5.42 -21.50
N ASP A 64 -15.37 -5.12 -22.72
CA ASP A 64 -14.38 -5.91 -23.44
C ASP A 64 -13.01 -5.91 -22.75
N ALA A 65 -12.62 -4.78 -22.12
CA ALA A 65 -11.42 -4.69 -21.31
C ALA A 65 -11.45 -5.70 -20.14
N TYR A 66 -12.56 -5.81 -19.42
CA TYR A 66 -12.74 -6.78 -18.34
C TYR A 66 -12.71 -8.23 -18.86
N ARG A 67 -13.35 -8.51 -20.00
CA ARG A 67 -13.30 -9.84 -20.63
C ARG A 67 -11.87 -10.25 -20.98
N ARG A 68 -11.06 -9.34 -21.53
CA ARG A 68 -9.65 -9.58 -21.86
C ARG A 68 -8.82 -9.86 -20.60
N VAL A 69 -9.05 -9.12 -19.52
CA VAL A 69 -8.35 -9.33 -18.24
C VAL A 69 -8.74 -10.67 -17.62
N LEU A 70 -10.04 -10.97 -17.55
CA LEU A 70 -10.57 -12.19 -16.94
C LEU A 70 -10.25 -13.45 -17.77
N GLY A 71 -10.09 -13.32 -19.08
CA GLY A 71 -9.68 -14.40 -19.98
C GLY A 71 -8.18 -14.69 -19.98
N ASN A 72 -7.36 -13.87 -19.31
CA ASN A 72 -5.91 -14.04 -19.31
C ASN A 72 -5.43 -14.86 -18.09
N GLU A 73 -5.02 -16.10 -18.33
CA GLU A 73 -4.51 -17.01 -17.28
C GLU A 73 -3.27 -16.46 -16.56
N MET A 74 -2.42 -15.67 -17.22
CA MET A 74 -1.24 -15.07 -16.60
C MET A 74 -1.63 -14.06 -15.51
N ILE A 75 -2.74 -13.33 -15.70
CA ILE A 75 -3.26 -12.39 -14.69
C ILE A 75 -3.77 -13.17 -13.48
N TRP A 76 -4.52 -14.25 -13.69
CA TRP A 76 -4.99 -15.11 -12.60
C TRP A 76 -3.83 -15.74 -11.81
N ARG A 77 -2.82 -16.25 -12.49
CA ARG A 77 -1.61 -16.79 -11.84
C ARG A 77 -0.87 -15.70 -11.07
N GLY A 78 -0.71 -14.51 -11.65
CA GLY A 78 -0.10 -13.36 -10.98
C GLY A 78 -0.86 -12.93 -9.73
N PHE A 79 -2.19 -12.87 -9.80
CA PHE A 79 -3.07 -12.54 -8.68
C PHE A 79 -3.04 -13.60 -7.57
N ALA A 80 -3.08 -14.89 -7.94
CA ALA A 80 -2.96 -15.98 -6.98
C ALA A 80 -1.60 -15.94 -6.26
N ASN A 81 -0.52 -15.70 -7.00
CA ASN A 81 0.82 -15.55 -6.44
C ASN A 81 0.93 -14.34 -5.51
N SER A 82 0.42 -13.17 -5.90
CA SER A 82 0.49 -11.96 -5.06
C SER A 82 -0.33 -12.12 -3.77
N LEU A 83 -1.51 -12.75 -3.85
CA LEU A 83 -2.31 -13.07 -2.68
C LEU A 83 -1.60 -14.06 -1.76
N PHE A 84 -1.01 -15.13 -2.33
CA PHE A 84 -0.24 -16.10 -1.56
C PHE A 84 0.97 -15.48 -0.89
N TYR A 85 1.78 -14.71 -1.62
CA TYR A 85 2.97 -14.06 -1.08
C TYR A 85 2.63 -13.04 0.01
N SER A 86 1.63 -12.19 -0.20
CA SER A 86 1.22 -11.19 0.81
C SER A 86 0.72 -11.83 2.09
N LEU A 87 -0.12 -12.87 2.02
CA LEU A 87 -0.61 -13.59 3.18
C LEU A 87 0.50 -14.36 3.91
N ALA A 88 1.27 -15.16 3.18
CA ALA A 88 2.34 -15.96 3.77
C ALA A 88 3.42 -15.07 4.40
N PHE A 89 3.84 -14.01 3.71
CA PHE A 89 4.81 -13.04 4.24
C PHE A 89 4.27 -12.34 5.48
N THR A 90 2.99 -11.91 5.49
CA THR A 90 2.40 -11.26 6.66
C THR A 90 2.39 -12.19 7.87
N VAL A 91 2.00 -13.46 7.69
CA VAL A 91 1.98 -14.45 8.79
C VAL A 91 3.39 -14.66 9.34
N ILE A 92 4.38 -14.91 8.48
CA ILE A 92 5.77 -15.13 8.88
C ILE A 92 6.34 -13.88 9.56
N SER A 93 6.15 -12.71 8.96
CA SER A 93 6.67 -11.42 9.45
C SER A 93 6.09 -11.06 10.83
N VAL A 94 4.77 -11.17 10.99
CA VAL A 94 4.11 -10.90 12.28
C VAL A 94 4.55 -11.91 13.33
N PHE A 95 4.63 -13.20 12.98
CA PHE A 95 5.09 -14.24 13.90
C PHE A 95 6.51 -13.96 14.41
N LEU A 96 7.47 -13.73 13.50
CA LEU A 96 8.86 -13.45 13.86
C LEU A 96 9.00 -12.14 14.64
N THR A 97 8.26 -11.11 14.23
CA THR A 97 8.30 -9.80 14.89
C THR A 97 7.71 -9.89 16.30
N LEU A 98 6.64 -10.66 16.51
CA LEU A 98 6.09 -10.88 17.86
C LEU A 98 7.08 -11.62 18.76
N LEU A 99 7.75 -12.66 18.25
CA LEU A 99 8.76 -13.39 19.00
C LEU A 99 9.93 -12.50 19.43
N ALA A 100 10.36 -11.55 18.58
CA ALA A 100 11.43 -10.61 18.89
C ALA A 100 10.95 -9.43 19.76
N ALA A 101 9.76 -8.89 19.48
CA ALA A 101 9.24 -7.69 20.14
C ALA A 101 8.77 -7.96 21.57
N TYR A 102 8.22 -9.14 21.85
CA TYR A 102 7.70 -9.46 23.19
C TYR A 102 8.79 -9.42 24.28
N PRO A 103 9.94 -10.11 24.14
CA PRO A 103 11.04 -9.98 25.08
C PRO A 103 11.55 -8.53 25.20
N MET A 104 11.66 -7.81 24.08
CA MET A 104 12.15 -6.42 24.04
C MET A 104 11.22 -5.42 24.74
N SER A 105 9.92 -5.72 24.81
CA SER A 105 8.94 -4.93 25.54
C SER A 105 9.19 -4.97 27.06
N LYS A 106 9.77 -6.05 27.59
CA LYS A 106 10.10 -6.16 29.01
C LYS A 106 11.33 -5.32 29.35
N LYS A 107 11.20 -4.43 30.34
CA LYS A 107 12.29 -3.56 30.81
C LYS A 107 13.44 -4.35 31.47
N GLU A 108 13.15 -5.56 31.93
CA GLU A 108 14.07 -6.45 32.66
C GLU A 108 14.96 -7.30 31.73
N LEU A 109 14.77 -7.24 30.42
CA LEU A 109 15.57 -8.02 29.47
C LEU A 109 17.05 -7.58 29.48
N VAL A 110 17.91 -8.47 29.96
CA VAL A 110 19.37 -8.29 29.91
C VAL A 110 19.82 -8.29 28.44
N GLY A 111 20.58 -7.26 28.04
CA GLY A 111 21.03 -7.11 26.64
C GLY A 111 20.09 -6.31 25.73
N ARG A 112 18.97 -5.76 26.23
CA ARG A 112 18.03 -4.94 25.44
C ARG A 112 18.70 -3.80 24.66
N LYS A 113 19.65 -3.08 25.28
CA LYS A 113 20.36 -1.97 24.60
C LYS A 113 21.16 -2.47 23.40
N PHE A 114 21.78 -3.65 23.49
CA PHE A 114 22.55 -4.24 22.41
C PHE A 114 21.67 -4.62 21.21
N PHE A 115 20.59 -5.37 21.44
CA PHE A 115 19.66 -5.75 20.39
C PHE A 115 18.97 -4.54 19.74
N ASN A 116 18.60 -3.52 20.54
CA ASN A 116 18.02 -2.29 20.01
C ASN A 116 18.97 -1.55 19.06
N THR A 117 20.26 -1.48 19.43
CA THR A 117 21.28 -0.87 18.56
C THR A 117 21.43 -1.63 17.25
N ILE A 118 21.46 -2.97 17.28
CA ILE A 118 21.54 -3.78 16.05
C ILE A 118 20.35 -3.51 15.13
N PHE A 119 19.12 -3.52 15.66
CA PHE A 119 17.93 -3.25 14.85
C PHE A 119 17.93 -1.85 14.23
N ILE A 120 18.37 -0.84 14.99
CA ILE A 120 18.52 0.53 14.47
C ILE A 120 19.56 0.56 13.35
N ILE A 121 20.71 -0.10 13.51
CA ILE A 121 21.74 -0.15 12.48
C ILE A 121 21.17 -0.75 11.19
N THR A 122 20.49 -1.89 11.24
CA THR A 122 19.93 -2.54 10.04
C THR A 122 18.81 -1.74 9.37
N MET A 123 18.13 -0.85 10.10
CA MET A 123 17.09 0.03 9.54
C MET A 123 17.68 1.13 8.65
N PHE A 124 18.88 1.63 8.98
CA PHE A 124 19.52 2.73 8.24
C PHE A 124 20.64 2.26 7.30
N PHE A 125 21.30 1.15 7.63
CA PHE A 125 22.41 0.59 6.86
C PHE A 125 22.01 -0.74 6.22
N ASN A 126 22.03 -0.80 4.89
CA ASN A 126 21.74 -2.00 4.11
C ASN A 126 22.72 -2.10 2.93
N GLY A 127 23.07 -3.32 2.50
CA GLY A 127 23.98 -3.59 1.38
C GLY A 127 23.43 -3.19 0.00
N GLY A 128 22.13 -2.90 -0.13
CA GLY A 128 21.50 -2.51 -1.38
C GLY A 128 21.13 -3.69 -2.28
N LEU A 129 20.54 -3.39 -3.44
CA LEU A 129 19.96 -4.41 -4.32
C LEU A 129 21.00 -5.35 -4.95
N ILE A 130 22.16 -4.84 -5.37
CA ILE A 130 23.18 -5.67 -6.06
C ILE A 130 23.75 -6.74 -5.12
N PRO A 131 24.26 -6.42 -3.92
CA PRO A 131 24.79 -7.46 -3.02
C PRO A 131 23.72 -8.44 -2.54
N THR A 132 22.49 -7.97 -2.32
CA THR A 132 21.36 -8.83 -1.94
C THR A 132 21.04 -9.83 -3.05
N PHE A 133 21.02 -9.39 -4.32
CA PHE A 133 20.79 -10.29 -5.45
C PHE A 133 21.90 -11.33 -5.59
N ILE A 134 23.17 -10.92 -5.46
CA ILE A 134 24.31 -11.85 -5.52
C ILE A 134 24.20 -12.92 -4.42
N LEU A 135 23.81 -12.53 -3.20
CA LEU A 135 23.59 -13.47 -2.10
C LEU A 135 22.51 -14.50 -2.42
N ILE A 136 21.33 -14.07 -2.89
CA ILE A 136 20.23 -14.97 -3.25
C ILE A 136 20.64 -15.92 -4.39
N ASN A 137 21.44 -15.43 -5.34
CA ASN A 137 22.01 -16.24 -6.41
C ASN A 137 23.02 -17.27 -5.87
N GLN A 138 23.89 -16.89 -4.94
CA GLN A 138 24.83 -17.81 -4.27
C GLN A 138 24.12 -18.83 -3.37
N LEU A 139 22.94 -18.51 -2.85
CA LEU A 139 22.08 -19.43 -2.13
C LEU A 139 21.26 -20.34 -3.06
N HIS A 140 21.37 -20.16 -4.38
CA HIS A 140 20.62 -20.91 -5.41
C HIS A 140 19.09 -20.78 -5.24
N MET A 141 18.64 -19.67 -4.65
CA MET A 141 17.21 -19.42 -4.38
C MET A 141 16.54 -18.55 -5.46
N VAL A 142 17.26 -18.21 -6.53
CA VAL A 142 16.70 -17.41 -7.64
C VAL A 142 15.51 -18.13 -8.27
N ASN A 143 14.44 -17.39 -8.55
CA ASN A 143 13.15 -17.89 -9.06
C ASN A 143 12.42 -18.89 -8.13
N THR A 144 12.71 -18.86 -6.83
CA THR A 144 11.97 -19.66 -5.84
C THR A 144 11.04 -18.79 -4.98
N ILE A 145 9.98 -19.41 -4.47
CA ILE A 145 9.04 -18.77 -3.53
C ILE A 145 9.77 -18.31 -2.26
N CYS A 146 10.73 -19.10 -1.78
CA CYS A 146 11.46 -18.82 -0.55
C CYS A 146 12.28 -17.53 -0.63
N ALA A 147 12.80 -17.16 -1.81
CA ALA A 147 13.53 -15.90 -2.00
C ALA A 147 12.65 -14.64 -1.87
N ILE A 148 11.33 -14.79 -1.96
CA ILE A 148 10.38 -13.69 -1.79
C ILE A 148 9.88 -13.62 -0.34
N LEU A 149 9.79 -14.77 0.34
CA LEU A 149 9.24 -14.87 1.70
C LEU A 149 10.26 -14.59 2.82
N ILE A 150 11.56 -14.76 2.55
CA ILE A 150 12.67 -14.67 3.52
C ILE A 150 13.63 -13.57 3.08
#